data_AF-A0A0P1AQD0-F1
#
_entry.id   AF-A0A0P1AQD0-F1
#
_cell.length_a   1.000
_cell.length_b   1.000
_cell.length_c   1.000
_cell.angle_alpha   90.00
_cell.angle_beta   90.00
_cell.angle_gamma   90.00
#
_symmetry.space_group_name_H-M   'P 1'
#
loop_
_entity.id
_entity.type
_entity.pdbx_description
1 polymer ?
#
loop_
_entity_poly.entity_id
_entity_poly.type
_entity_poly.pdbx_seq_one_letter_code
_entity_poly.pdbx_strand_id
1 'polypeptide(L)'
;MTQEREEFIAVCGKLKQEVLELLASKYQLPQDALDWVNEVIDYNCMGGKLNRGMSVVDCTQALAPGKILTIELKENASVLGWCIEWLQAFFLVADDIMDDSTTRRGQPCWYRKPNVKMIAINDAFLLEAFVFQIFKKKFRSEPFYSDLVDTFHDVVFHTEIGQLLDLTSQPLNAELDLDRFTVERYRQIVINKTAYYTFYLSTACAMFLNGFKTIFLTATVMKK
;
A
#
# COMPACT_ATOMS: atom_id res chain seq x y z
N MET A 1 10.68 15.93 14.18
CA MET A 1 10.63 14.59 13.56
C MET A 1 12.02 13.97 13.66
N THR A 2 12.18 12.66 13.63
CA THR A 2 13.51 12.04 13.54
C THR A 2 14.08 12.24 12.13
N GLN A 3 15.39 12.39 11.99
CA GLN A 3 16.07 12.58 10.70
C GLN A 3 15.71 11.48 9.68
N GLU A 4 15.62 10.23 10.14
CA GLU A 4 15.24 9.08 9.31
C GLU A 4 13.83 9.20 8.71
N ARG A 5 12.88 9.78 9.46
CA ARG A 5 11.52 10.01 8.96
C ARG A 5 11.51 11.08 7.87
N GLU A 6 12.33 12.12 7.99
CA GLU A 6 12.46 13.17 6.98
C GLU A 6 13.11 12.64 5.71
N GLU A 7 14.16 11.82 5.84
CA GLU A 7 14.79 11.11 4.72
C GLU A 7 13.80 10.18 4.02
N PHE A 8 13.01 9.41 4.79
CA PHE A 8 11.95 8.57 4.22
C PHE A 8 10.92 9.42 3.47
N ILE A 9 10.42 10.52 4.06
CA ILE A 9 9.47 11.42 3.39
C ILE A 9 10.02 12.00 2.08
N ALA A 10 11.32 12.33 2.03
CA ALA A 10 11.94 12.83 0.81
C ALA A 10 11.89 11.83 -0.35
N VAL A 11 11.90 10.52 -0.07
CA VAL A 11 11.75 9.47 -1.09
C VAL A 11 10.38 9.52 -1.76
N CYS A 12 9.30 9.84 -1.05
CA CYS A 12 7.98 10.05 -1.67
C CYS A 12 8.02 11.14 -2.72
N GLY A 13 8.69 12.27 -2.41
CA GLY A 13 8.86 13.37 -3.35
C GLY A 13 9.55 12.94 -4.63
N LYS A 14 10.64 12.15 -4.53
CA LYS A 14 11.33 11.58 -5.69
C LYS A 14 10.41 10.67 -6.50
N LEU A 15 9.73 9.71 -5.85
CA LEU A 15 8.85 8.75 -6.53
C LEU A 15 7.67 9.44 -7.23
N LYS A 16 7.08 10.46 -6.60
CA LYS A 16 6.04 11.30 -7.21
C LYS A 16 6.55 11.96 -8.49
N GLN A 17 7.72 12.60 -8.44
CA GLN A 17 8.31 13.22 -9.64
C GLN A 17 8.59 12.19 -10.73
N GLU A 18 9.14 11.03 -10.39
CA GLU A 18 9.38 9.96 -11.36
C GLU A 18 8.11 9.45 -12.05
N VAL A 19 6.98 9.39 -11.33
CA VAL A 19 5.68 9.03 -11.90
C VAL A 19 5.16 10.15 -12.81
N LEU A 20 5.23 11.41 -12.37
CA LEU A 20 4.81 12.55 -13.19
C LEU A 20 5.63 12.66 -14.48
N GLU A 21 6.95 12.47 -14.39
CA GLU A 21 7.85 12.41 -15.54
C GLU A 21 7.51 11.28 -16.50
N LEU A 22 7.18 10.09 -15.99
CA LEU A 22 6.72 8.96 -16.81
C LEU A 22 5.44 9.33 -17.58
N LEU A 23 4.47 9.92 -16.89
CA LEU A 23 3.19 10.33 -17.48
C LEU A 23 3.38 11.44 -18.52
N ALA A 24 4.24 12.42 -18.25
CA ALA A 24 4.52 13.54 -19.14
C ALA A 24 5.32 13.10 -20.38
N SER A 25 6.40 12.33 -20.20
CA SER A 25 7.33 12.01 -21.29
C SER A 25 6.82 10.86 -22.16
N LYS A 26 6.44 9.73 -21.54
CA LYS A 26 6.09 8.51 -22.27
C LYS A 26 4.64 8.54 -22.75
N TYR A 27 3.73 9.01 -21.90
CA TYR A 27 2.30 9.02 -22.20
C TYR A 27 1.79 10.38 -22.69
N GLN A 28 2.62 11.43 -22.65
CA GLN A 28 2.29 12.77 -23.16
C GLN A 28 0.98 13.30 -22.59
N LEU A 29 0.75 13.06 -21.29
CA LEU A 29 -0.44 13.58 -20.63
C LEU A 29 -0.43 15.11 -20.57
N PRO A 30 -1.60 15.76 -20.69
CA PRO A 30 -1.71 17.21 -20.57
C PRO A 30 -1.47 17.67 -19.12
N GLN A 31 -1.12 18.95 -18.95
CA GLN A 31 -0.70 19.49 -17.66
C GLN A 31 -1.77 19.36 -16.56
N ASP A 32 -3.05 19.52 -16.90
CA ASP A 32 -4.16 19.37 -15.96
C ASP A 32 -4.27 17.95 -15.38
N ALA A 33 -3.97 16.92 -16.19
CA ALA A 33 -3.91 15.55 -15.72
C ALA A 33 -2.69 15.30 -14.81
N LEU A 34 -1.55 15.93 -15.10
CA LEU A 34 -0.35 15.84 -14.25
C LEU A 34 -0.59 16.53 -12.90
N ASP A 35 -1.22 17.71 -12.92
CA ASP A 35 -1.57 18.45 -11.71
C ASP A 35 -2.55 17.65 -10.84
N TRP A 36 -3.53 16.98 -11.46
CA TRP A 36 -4.45 16.07 -10.78
C TRP A 36 -3.71 14.92 -10.09
N VAL A 37 -2.82 14.22 -10.80
CA VAL A 37 -2.03 13.12 -10.22
C VAL A 37 -1.14 13.61 -9.08
N ASN A 38 -0.53 14.79 -9.22
CA ASN A 38 0.23 15.40 -8.13
C ASN A 38 -0.65 15.59 -6.88
N GLU A 39 -1.86 16.13 -7.05
CA GLU A 39 -2.80 16.34 -5.95
C GLU A 39 -3.27 15.02 -5.33
N VAL A 40 -3.59 14.00 -6.14
CA VAL A 40 -3.98 12.66 -5.65
C VAL A 40 -2.92 12.09 -4.72
N ILE A 41 -1.64 12.17 -5.11
CA ILE A 41 -0.53 11.64 -4.31
C ILE A 41 -0.32 12.48 -3.04
N ASP A 42 -0.28 13.81 -3.16
CA ASP A 42 -0.05 14.69 -2.01
C ASP A 42 -1.16 14.58 -0.96
N TYR A 43 -2.42 14.43 -1.40
CA TYR A 43 -3.57 14.33 -0.50
C TYR A 43 -3.68 12.96 0.18
N ASN A 44 -3.47 11.87 -0.56
CA ASN A 44 -3.79 10.53 -0.08
C ASN A 44 -2.59 9.74 0.47
N CYS A 45 -1.37 10.03 0.05
CA CYS A 45 -0.18 9.30 0.50
C CYS A 45 0.49 9.94 1.72
N MET A 46 0.22 11.21 2.01
CA MET A 46 0.83 11.97 3.12
C MET A 46 -0.10 12.11 4.34
N GLY A 47 0.45 12.58 5.47
CA GLY A 47 -0.31 12.84 6.71
C GLY A 47 -0.58 11.61 7.58
N GLY A 48 -0.15 10.41 7.15
CA GLY A 48 -0.18 9.19 7.95
C GLY A 48 0.96 9.09 8.97
N LYS A 49 0.93 8.02 9.78
CA LYS A 49 2.03 7.68 10.71
C LYS A 49 3.25 7.11 9.98
N LEU A 50 3.07 6.59 8.76
CA LEU A 50 4.09 5.93 7.92
C LEU A 50 4.65 4.63 8.53
N ASN A 51 3.90 4.00 9.44
CA ASN A 51 4.37 2.83 10.17
C ASN A 51 4.66 1.64 9.25
N ARG A 52 3.88 1.44 8.18
CA ARG A 52 4.06 0.28 7.29
C ARG A 52 5.31 0.46 6.44
N GLY A 53 5.49 1.67 5.91
CA GLY A 53 6.65 2.04 5.11
C GLY A 53 7.94 2.04 5.92
N MET A 54 7.97 2.70 7.07
CA MET A 54 9.15 2.72 7.96
C MET A 54 9.51 1.33 8.47
N SER A 55 8.52 0.46 8.71
CA SER A 55 8.74 -0.94 9.11
C SER A 55 9.58 -1.71 8.10
N VAL A 56 9.51 -1.41 6.79
CA VAL A 56 10.41 -2.03 5.79
C VAL A 56 11.88 -1.70 6.07
N VAL A 57 12.16 -0.45 6.42
CA VAL A 57 13.53 0.01 6.73
C VAL A 57 14.01 -0.66 8.02
N ASP A 58 13.17 -0.66 9.06
CA ASP A 58 13.48 -1.25 10.36
C ASP A 58 13.72 -2.78 10.24
N CYS A 59 12.84 -3.49 9.52
CA CYS A 59 13.00 -4.92 9.27
C CYS A 59 14.24 -5.22 8.43
N THR A 60 14.55 -4.39 7.42
CA THR A 60 15.77 -4.53 6.61
C THR A 60 17.01 -4.45 7.47
N GLN A 61 17.06 -3.49 8.41
CA GLN A 61 18.17 -3.36 9.36
C GLN A 61 18.24 -4.52 10.35
N ALA A 62 17.08 -4.98 10.86
CA ALA A 62 17.01 -6.07 11.82
C ALA A 62 17.47 -7.42 11.24
N LEU A 63 17.24 -7.67 9.94
CA LEU A 63 17.70 -8.87 9.24
C LEU A 63 19.21 -8.84 8.89
N ALA A 64 19.87 -7.70 9.06
CA ALA A 64 21.31 -7.53 8.87
C ALA A 64 22.00 -7.05 10.18
N PRO A 65 21.91 -7.81 11.29
CA PRO A 65 22.40 -7.35 12.58
C PRO A 65 23.91 -7.11 12.55
N GLY A 66 24.34 -5.99 13.11
CA GLY A 66 25.75 -5.58 13.16
C GLY A 66 26.31 -5.03 11.84
N LYS A 67 25.49 -4.92 10.78
CA LYS A 67 25.87 -4.29 9.52
C LYS A 67 25.19 -2.94 9.37
N ILE A 68 25.97 -1.93 9.00
CA ILE A 68 25.43 -0.65 8.55
C ILE A 68 24.83 -0.88 7.16
N LEU A 69 23.56 -0.54 6.97
CA LEU A 69 22.94 -0.63 5.64
C LEU A 69 23.68 0.29 4.66
N THR A 70 23.93 -0.21 3.44
CA THR A 70 24.43 0.64 2.37
C THR A 70 23.37 1.68 2.01
N ILE A 71 23.82 2.81 1.47
CA ILE A 71 22.92 3.89 1.03
C ILE A 71 21.88 3.35 0.03
N GLU A 72 22.33 2.50 -0.90
CA GLU A 72 21.48 1.85 -1.90
C GLU A 72 20.44 0.92 -1.25
N LEU A 73 20.84 0.08 -0.30
CA LEU A 73 19.91 -0.83 0.37
C LEU A 73 18.87 -0.07 1.20
N LYS A 74 19.27 1.01 1.88
CA LYS A 74 18.35 1.89 2.62
C LYS A 74 17.40 2.63 1.68
N GLU A 75 17.88 3.08 0.52
CA GLU A 75 17.02 3.71 -0.51
C GLU A 75 16.02 2.69 -1.08
N ASN A 76 16.46 1.49 -1.44
CA ASN A 76 15.58 0.41 -1.91
C ASN A 76 14.52 0.01 -0.86
N ALA A 77 14.90 -0.09 0.41
CA ALA A 77 13.96 -0.32 1.52
C ALA A 77 12.94 0.82 1.64
N SER A 78 13.39 2.07 1.48
CA SER A 78 12.51 3.23 1.52
C SER A 78 11.53 3.25 0.34
N VAL A 79 12.00 2.89 -0.87
CA VAL A 79 11.16 2.78 -2.08
C VAL A 79 10.08 1.70 -1.89
N LEU A 80 10.45 0.49 -1.45
CA LEU A 80 9.47 -0.56 -1.15
C LEU A 80 8.50 -0.13 -0.03
N GLY A 81 9.00 0.57 0.99
CA GLY A 81 8.15 1.15 2.03
C GLY A 81 7.12 2.12 1.49
N TRP A 82 7.48 2.99 0.56
CA TRP A 82 6.53 3.90 -0.11
C TRP A 82 5.56 3.18 -1.04
N CYS A 83 5.99 2.10 -1.70
CA CYS A 83 5.06 1.25 -2.43
C CYS A 83 3.96 0.68 -1.52
N ILE A 84 4.28 0.30 -0.28
CA ILE A 84 3.27 -0.14 0.70
C ILE A 84 2.37 1.03 1.15
N GLU A 85 2.92 2.22 1.38
CA GLU A 85 2.12 3.39 1.77
C GLU A 85 1.18 3.86 0.65
N TRP A 86 1.59 3.77 -0.63
CA TRP A 86 0.75 4.07 -1.79
C TRP A 86 -0.31 2.99 -2.00
N LEU A 87 0.04 1.72 -1.78
CA LEU A 87 -0.93 0.62 -1.77
C LEU A 87 -1.97 0.80 -0.65
N GLN A 88 -1.54 1.25 0.54
CA GLN A 88 -2.47 1.62 1.61
C GLN A 88 -3.36 2.80 1.19
N ALA A 89 -2.82 3.82 0.52
CA ALA A 89 -3.60 4.95 0.04
C ALA A 89 -4.67 4.49 -0.97
N PHE A 90 -4.34 3.57 -1.87
CA PHE A 90 -5.31 2.90 -2.74
C PHE A 90 -6.47 2.31 -1.93
N PHE A 91 -6.18 1.42 -0.97
CA PHE A 91 -7.23 0.80 -0.16
C PHE A 91 -8.07 1.82 0.60
N LEU A 92 -7.46 2.85 1.18
CA LEU A 92 -8.19 3.85 1.96
C LEU A 92 -9.10 4.72 1.11
N VAL A 93 -8.67 5.10 -0.11
CA VAL A 93 -9.53 5.89 -1.01
C VAL A 93 -10.76 5.08 -1.41
N ALA A 94 -10.60 3.78 -1.70
CA ALA A 94 -11.72 2.91 -2.04
C ALA A 94 -12.61 2.62 -0.81
N ASP A 95 -12.01 2.28 0.33
CA ASP A 95 -12.69 1.98 1.61
C ASP A 95 -13.53 3.16 2.09
N ASP A 96 -12.99 4.39 2.02
CA ASP A 96 -13.73 5.59 2.40
C ASP A 96 -15.03 5.77 1.59
N ILE A 97 -15.05 5.35 0.32
CA ILE A 97 -16.26 5.37 -0.52
C ILE A 97 -17.23 4.26 -0.12
N MET A 98 -16.72 3.03 0.03
CA MET A 98 -17.53 1.86 0.36
C MET A 98 -18.22 1.99 1.72
N ASP A 99 -17.55 2.64 2.68
CA ASP A 99 -18.03 2.85 4.05
C ASP A 99 -18.78 4.18 4.24
N ASP A 100 -18.99 4.95 3.16
CA ASP A 100 -19.57 6.30 3.19
C ASP A 100 -18.87 7.25 4.21
N SER A 101 -17.55 7.09 4.38
CA SER A 101 -16.77 7.83 5.37
C SER A 101 -16.72 9.35 5.09
N THR A 102 -16.67 10.15 6.14
CA THR A 102 -16.66 11.63 6.02
C THR A 102 -15.26 12.23 6.07
N THR A 103 -14.40 11.72 6.95
CA THR A 103 -13.05 12.26 7.18
C THR A 103 -11.98 11.19 7.29
N ARG A 104 -10.78 11.49 6.80
CA ARG A 104 -9.57 10.67 6.87
C ARG A 104 -8.37 11.58 7.20
N ARG A 105 -7.55 11.17 8.18
CA ARG A 105 -6.33 11.90 8.60
C ARG A 105 -6.59 13.39 8.93
N GLY A 106 -7.75 13.69 9.52
CA GLY A 106 -8.13 15.04 9.92
C GLY A 106 -8.62 15.94 8.78
N GLN A 107 -8.82 15.40 7.59
CA GLN A 107 -9.33 16.11 6.40
C GLN A 107 -10.53 15.35 5.82
N PRO A 108 -11.36 15.98 4.95
CA PRO A 108 -12.40 15.25 4.23
C PRO A 108 -11.84 14.07 3.44
N CYS A 109 -12.56 12.95 3.38
CA CYS A 109 -12.18 11.83 2.50
C CYS A 109 -12.07 12.31 1.05
N TRP A 110 -11.18 11.71 0.25
CA TRP A 110 -10.88 12.19 -1.11
C TRP A 110 -12.13 12.35 -1.97
N TYR A 111 -13.01 11.35 -1.98
CA TYR A 111 -14.27 11.39 -2.73
C TYR A 111 -15.29 12.43 -2.23
N ARG A 112 -15.11 12.96 -1.01
CA ARG A 112 -15.96 14.04 -0.47
C ARG A 112 -15.54 15.42 -0.97
N LYS A 113 -14.39 15.57 -1.64
CA LYS A 113 -14.00 16.85 -2.23
C LYS A 113 -14.96 17.22 -3.37
N PRO A 114 -15.42 18.50 -3.45
CA PRO A 114 -16.42 18.91 -4.43
C PRO A 114 -16.08 18.61 -5.90
N ASN A 115 -14.78 18.68 -6.25
CA ASN A 115 -14.26 18.45 -7.59
C ASN A 115 -13.89 16.98 -7.88
N VAL A 116 -13.88 16.10 -6.87
CA VAL A 116 -13.42 14.70 -7.01
C VAL A 116 -14.60 13.73 -7.15
N LYS A 117 -15.48 13.65 -6.14
CA LYS A 117 -16.62 12.72 -6.14
C LYS A 117 -16.17 11.29 -6.51
N MET A 118 -16.84 10.66 -7.46
CA MET A 118 -16.56 9.28 -7.88
C MET A 118 -15.34 9.12 -8.79
N ILE A 119 -14.68 10.22 -9.20
CA ILE A 119 -13.37 10.14 -9.87
C ILE A 119 -12.36 9.43 -8.95
N ALA A 120 -12.55 9.57 -7.64
CA ALA A 120 -11.80 8.87 -6.60
C ALA A 120 -11.69 7.34 -6.81
N ILE A 121 -12.66 6.70 -7.47
CA ILE A 121 -12.60 5.26 -7.79
C ILE A 121 -11.40 4.99 -8.73
N ASN A 122 -11.28 5.78 -9.80
CA ASN A 122 -10.16 5.65 -10.72
C ASN A 122 -8.84 6.10 -10.07
N ASP A 123 -8.87 7.14 -9.24
CA ASP A 123 -7.69 7.61 -8.52
C ASP A 123 -7.13 6.51 -7.59
N ALA A 124 -8.00 5.70 -6.98
CA ALA A 124 -7.61 4.53 -6.21
C ALA A 124 -6.82 3.53 -7.09
N PHE A 125 -7.35 3.19 -8.27
CA PHE A 125 -6.67 2.28 -9.21
C PHE A 125 -5.36 2.85 -9.76
N LEU A 126 -5.28 4.17 -9.94
CA LEU A 126 -4.02 4.83 -10.34
C LEU A 126 -2.94 4.66 -9.26
N LEU A 127 -3.29 4.85 -7.99
CA LEU A 127 -2.36 4.65 -6.88
C LEU A 127 -1.79 3.23 -6.86
N GLU A 128 -2.63 2.22 -7.06
CA GLU A 128 -2.18 0.83 -7.21
C GLU A 128 -1.28 0.65 -8.45
N ALA A 129 -1.71 1.15 -9.61
CA ALA A 129 -0.95 1.00 -10.85
C ALA A 129 0.44 1.62 -10.77
N PHE A 130 0.58 2.76 -10.06
CA PHE A 130 1.87 3.40 -9.86
C PHE A 130 2.86 2.55 -9.07
N VAL A 131 2.40 1.77 -8.09
CA VAL A 131 3.25 0.83 -7.34
C VAL A 131 3.94 -0.13 -8.31
N PHE A 132 3.18 -0.74 -9.24
CA PHE A 132 3.75 -1.67 -10.21
C PHE A 132 4.60 -0.98 -11.29
N GLN A 133 4.33 0.29 -11.63
CA GLN A 133 5.24 1.07 -12.48
C GLN A 133 6.59 1.33 -11.78
N ILE A 134 6.57 1.64 -10.48
CA ILE A 134 7.78 1.82 -9.68
C ILE A 134 8.59 0.52 -9.65
N PHE A 135 7.95 -0.63 -9.42
CA PHE A 135 8.63 -1.93 -9.45
C PHE A 135 9.32 -2.19 -10.78
N LYS A 136 8.60 -1.98 -11.88
CA LYS A 136 9.12 -2.18 -13.23
C LYS A 136 10.32 -1.27 -13.55
N LYS A 137 10.37 -0.07 -12.97
CA LYS A 137 11.46 0.88 -13.16
C LYS A 137 12.67 0.56 -12.27
N LYS A 138 12.44 0.21 -11.01
CA LYS A 138 13.50 0.13 -9.97
C LYS A 138 14.02 -1.29 -9.75
N PHE A 139 13.17 -2.30 -9.84
CA PHE A 139 13.50 -3.66 -9.39
C PHE A 139 13.47 -4.69 -10.52
N ARG A 140 13.20 -4.31 -11.78
CA ARG A 140 13.02 -5.28 -12.88
C ARG A 140 14.25 -6.16 -13.16
N SER A 141 15.45 -5.68 -12.88
CA SER A 141 16.69 -6.45 -13.00
C SER A 141 17.03 -7.28 -11.76
N GLU A 142 16.31 -7.07 -10.66
CA GLU A 142 16.58 -7.77 -9.41
C GLU A 142 16.13 -9.24 -9.49
N PRO A 143 16.89 -10.16 -8.89
CA PRO A 143 16.55 -11.59 -8.92
C PRO A 143 15.22 -11.91 -8.23
N PHE A 144 14.77 -11.04 -7.31
CA PHE A 144 13.51 -11.20 -6.58
C PHE A 144 12.32 -10.49 -7.24
N TYR A 145 12.47 -9.90 -8.43
CA TYR A 145 11.41 -9.10 -9.07
C TYR A 145 10.07 -9.83 -9.19
N SER A 146 10.08 -11.06 -9.71
CA SER A 146 8.85 -11.84 -9.89
C SER A 146 8.20 -12.15 -8.55
N ASP A 147 8.98 -12.60 -7.56
CA ASP A 147 8.47 -12.91 -6.21
C ASP A 147 7.90 -11.66 -5.52
N LEU A 148 8.51 -10.49 -5.74
CA LEU A 148 8.00 -9.20 -5.26
C LEU A 148 6.64 -8.87 -5.87
N VAL A 149 6.52 -8.97 -7.20
CA VAL A 149 5.26 -8.69 -7.90
C VAL A 149 4.16 -9.65 -7.47
N ASP A 150 4.45 -10.95 -7.42
CA ASP A 150 3.50 -11.98 -7.00
C ASP A 150 3.06 -11.75 -5.54
N THR A 151 3.99 -11.44 -4.64
CA THR A 151 3.68 -11.15 -3.22
C THR A 151 2.76 -9.94 -3.06
N PHE A 152 2.98 -8.87 -3.83
CA PHE A 152 2.10 -7.69 -3.77
C PHE A 152 0.70 -8.01 -4.30
N HIS A 153 0.59 -8.74 -5.41
CA HIS A 153 -0.71 -9.18 -5.93
C HIS A 153 -1.45 -10.11 -4.97
N ASP A 154 -0.77 -11.07 -4.35
CA ASP A 154 -1.35 -11.96 -3.34
C ASP A 154 -1.88 -11.17 -2.13
N VAL A 155 -1.12 -10.16 -1.67
CA VAL A 155 -1.54 -9.29 -0.57
C VAL A 155 -2.72 -8.41 -0.96
N VAL A 156 -2.78 -7.90 -2.19
CA VAL A 156 -3.96 -7.21 -2.72
C VAL A 156 -5.16 -8.13 -2.68
N PHE A 157 -5.04 -9.32 -3.22
CA PHE A 157 -6.12 -10.30 -3.25
C PHE A 157 -6.61 -10.68 -1.85
N HIS A 158 -5.71 -10.91 -0.90
CA HIS A 158 -6.07 -11.11 0.51
C HIS A 158 -6.85 -9.91 1.08
N THR A 159 -6.38 -8.68 0.80
CA THR A 159 -7.04 -7.47 1.32
C THR A 159 -8.44 -7.32 0.73
N GLU A 160 -8.62 -7.59 -0.55
CA GLU A 160 -9.92 -7.57 -1.24
C GLU A 160 -10.88 -8.66 -0.75
N ILE A 161 -10.39 -9.88 -0.50
CA ILE A 161 -11.18 -10.94 0.16
C ILE A 161 -11.64 -10.47 1.55
N GLY A 162 -10.74 -9.84 2.31
CA GLY A 162 -11.07 -9.28 3.61
C GLY A 162 -12.15 -8.20 3.51
N GLN A 163 -12.03 -7.30 2.54
CA GLN A 163 -13.03 -6.26 2.25
C GLN A 163 -14.38 -6.85 1.86
N LEU A 164 -14.39 -7.89 1.02
CA LEU A 164 -15.61 -8.63 0.66
C LEU A 164 -16.30 -9.19 1.91
N LEU A 165 -15.55 -9.85 2.80
CA LEU A 165 -16.10 -10.43 4.02
C LEU A 165 -16.65 -9.36 4.98
N ASP A 166 -16.00 -8.21 5.04
CA ASP A 166 -16.39 -7.05 5.83
C ASP A 166 -17.70 -6.42 5.33
N LEU A 167 -17.75 -6.07 4.04
CA LEU A 167 -18.92 -5.44 3.41
C LEU A 167 -20.14 -6.36 3.35
N THR A 168 -19.92 -7.67 3.26
CA THR A 168 -20.98 -8.69 3.26
C THR A 168 -21.23 -9.29 4.64
N SER A 169 -20.65 -8.72 5.70
CA SER A 169 -20.86 -9.17 7.08
C SER A 169 -22.33 -9.12 7.48
N GLN A 170 -23.10 -8.21 6.88
CA GLN A 170 -24.54 -8.11 7.05
C GLN A 170 -25.29 -7.98 5.70
N PRO A 171 -26.45 -8.63 5.52
CA PRO A 171 -27.31 -8.37 4.37
C PRO A 171 -27.80 -6.92 4.35
N LEU A 172 -27.60 -6.20 3.25
CA LEU A 172 -28.03 -4.80 3.11
C LEU A 172 -29.54 -4.64 2.87
N ASN A 173 -30.20 -5.67 2.32
CA ASN A 173 -31.61 -5.65 1.91
C ASN A 173 -32.41 -6.82 2.51
N ALA A 174 -32.02 -7.32 3.68
CA ALA A 174 -32.74 -8.37 4.38
C ALA A 174 -32.75 -8.12 5.89
N GLU A 175 -33.45 -8.97 6.65
CA GLU A 175 -33.44 -8.92 8.11
C GLU A 175 -32.01 -9.09 8.66
N LEU A 176 -31.81 -8.54 9.85
CA LEU A 176 -30.52 -8.59 10.51
C LEU A 176 -30.17 -10.03 10.91
N ASP A 177 -29.01 -10.51 10.48
CA ASP A 177 -28.52 -11.87 10.74
C ASP A 177 -27.31 -11.84 11.69
N LEU A 178 -27.58 -11.81 12.99
CA LEU A 178 -26.54 -11.75 14.03
C LEU A 178 -25.76 -13.07 14.17
N ASP A 179 -26.26 -14.18 13.63
CA ASP A 179 -25.56 -15.47 13.67
C ASP A 179 -24.28 -15.44 12.82
N ARG A 180 -24.15 -14.47 11.90
CA ARG A 180 -22.92 -14.21 11.15
C ARG A 180 -21.80 -13.63 12.01
N PHE A 181 -22.10 -13.05 13.16
CA PHE A 181 -21.13 -12.33 14.01
C PHE A 181 -20.37 -13.31 14.91
N THR A 182 -19.70 -14.26 14.29
CA THR A 182 -18.85 -15.23 14.96
C THR A 182 -17.41 -14.74 15.07
N VAL A 183 -16.70 -15.23 16.10
CA VAL A 183 -15.26 -14.98 16.26
C VAL A 183 -14.47 -15.46 15.05
N GLU A 184 -14.87 -16.58 14.44
CA GLU A 184 -14.19 -17.10 13.25
C GLU A 184 -14.34 -16.17 12.06
N ARG A 185 -15.56 -15.67 11.79
CA ARG A 185 -15.76 -14.69 10.70
C ARG A 185 -14.97 -13.42 10.95
N TYR A 186 -15.02 -12.89 12.17
CA TYR A 186 -14.21 -11.73 12.55
C TYR A 186 -12.71 -11.97 12.31
N ARG A 187 -12.19 -13.15 12.71
CA ARG A 187 -10.79 -13.54 12.48
C ARG A 187 -10.46 -13.55 10.99
N GLN A 188 -11.31 -14.12 10.14
CA GLN A 188 -11.12 -14.11 8.69
C GLN A 188 -11.12 -12.69 8.11
N ILE A 189 -12.01 -11.81 8.56
CA ILE A 189 -12.04 -10.40 8.14
C ILE A 189 -10.72 -9.72 8.50
N VAL A 190 -10.31 -9.72 9.76
CA VAL A 190 -9.14 -8.93 10.19
C VAL A 190 -7.82 -9.48 9.66
N ILE A 191 -7.68 -10.80 9.55
CA ILE A 191 -6.48 -11.42 8.97
C ILE A 191 -6.32 -10.99 7.51
N ASN A 192 -7.39 -11.13 6.71
CA ASN A 192 -7.32 -10.85 5.28
C ASN A 192 -7.32 -9.34 5.00
N LYS A 193 -8.26 -8.57 5.58
CA LYS A 193 -8.42 -7.12 5.35
C LYS A 193 -7.25 -6.31 5.88
N THR A 194 -6.56 -6.78 6.94
CA THR A 194 -5.56 -5.94 7.63
C THR A 194 -4.20 -6.60 7.79
N ALA A 195 -4.12 -7.84 8.27
CA ALA A 195 -2.85 -8.38 8.76
C ALA A 195 -1.77 -8.50 7.66
N TYR A 196 -2.14 -8.96 6.47
CA TYR A 196 -1.18 -9.19 5.38
C TYR A 196 -0.50 -7.92 4.89
N TYR A 197 -1.25 -6.91 4.46
CA TYR A 197 -0.66 -5.67 3.95
C TYR A 197 -0.08 -4.77 5.05
N THR A 198 -0.53 -4.94 6.30
CA THR A 198 -0.07 -4.11 7.44
C THR A 198 1.20 -4.62 8.10
N PHE A 199 1.38 -5.94 8.21
CA PHE A 199 2.49 -6.51 8.98
C PHE A 199 3.38 -7.44 8.14
N TYR A 200 2.76 -8.39 7.42
CA TYR A 200 3.52 -9.38 6.65
C TYR A 200 4.30 -8.72 5.51
N LEU A 201 3.65 -7.85 4.73
CA LEU A 201 4.23 -7.27 3.53
C LEU A 201 5.54 -6.50 3.80
N SER A 202 5.62 -5.74 4.90
CA SER A 202 6.84 -5.03 5.27
C SER A 202 8.01 -5.98 5.55
N THR A 203 7.72 -7.09 6.22
CA THR A 203 8.72 -8.13 6.53
C THR A 203 9.16 -8.87 5.27
N ALA A 204 8.22 -9.21 4.37
CA ALA A 204 8.52 -9.85 3.09
C ALA A 204 9.43 -8.97 2.21
N CYS A 205 9.14 -7.67 2.13
CA CYS A 205 10.00 -6.72 1.41
C CYS A 205 11.43 -6.69 1.96
N ALA A 206 11.59 -6.65 3.28
CA ALA A 206 12.89 -6.68 3.93
C ALA A 206 13.65 -8.00 3.69
N MET A 207 12.93 -9.13 3.64
CA MET A 207 13.50 -10.44 3.30
C MET A 207 14.04 -10.47 1.87
N PHE A 208 13.29 -9.96 0.89
CA PHE A 208 13.74 -9.86 -0.51
C PHE A 208 15.03 -9.06 -0.63
N LEU A 209 15.07 -7.88 -0.01
CA LEU A 209 16.25 -7.00 -0.04
C LEU A 209 17.49 -7.62 0.62
N ASN A 210 17.31 -8.53 1.57
CA ASN A 210 18.40 -9.27 2.21
C ASN A 210 18.72 -10.61 1.53
N GLY A 211 18.13 -10.90 0.38
CA GLY A 211 18.40 -12.13 -0.40
C GLY A 211 17.78 -13.40 0.20
N PHE A 212 16.83 -13.27 1.12
CA PHE A 212 16.04 -14.42 1.56
C PHE A 212 15.02 -14.77 0.49
N LYS A 213 14.91 -16.06 0.16
CA LYS A 213 13.75 -16.54 -0.61
C LYS A 213 12.54 -16.57 0.31
N THR A 214 11.47 -15.88 -0.05
CA THR A 214 10.19 -16.06 0.64
C THR A 214 9.72 -17.49 0.43
N ILE A 215 9.37 -18.15 1.53
CA ILE A 215 8.55 -19.36 1.45
C ILE A 215 7.16 -18.85 1.06
N PHE A 216 6.66 -19.27 -0.11
CA PHE A 216 5.30 -18.96 -0.58
C PHE A 216 4.28 -19.06 0.55
N LEU A 217 3.23 -18.23 0.48
CA LEU A 217 2.05 -18.22 1.34
C LEU A 217 1.25 -19.53 1.28
N THR A 218 1.88 -20.67 1.55
CA THR A 218 1.22 -21.95 1.75
C THR A 218 0.93 -22.10 3.24
N ALA A 219 -0.13 -21.40 3.68
CA ALA A 219 -1.02 -21.75 4.79
C ALA A 219 -0.45 -22.17 6.17
N THR A 220 0.85 -22.07 6.41
CA THR A 220 1.49 -22.70 7.59
C THR A 220 1.78 -21.70 8.71
N VAL A 221 1.89 -20.40 8.41
CA VAL A 221 2.36 -19.41 9.39
C VAL A 221 1.30 -18.97 10.40
N MET A 222 -0.01 -19.17 10.14
CA MET A 222 -1.07 -18.70 11.05
C MET A 222 -1.89 -19.80 11.73
N LYS A 223 -1.46 -21.07 11.65
CA LYS A 223 -1.99 -22.17 12.47
C LYS A 223 -1.25 -22.25 13.81
N LYS A 224 -1.38 -21.22 14.64
CA LYS A 224 -1.19 -21.31 16.09
C LYS A 224 -2.26 -20.49 16.79
#